data_AF-A0A2A6B710-F1
#
_entry.id   AF-A0A2A6B710-F1
#
_cell.length_a   1.000
_cell.length_b   1.000
_cell.length_c   1.000
_cell.angle_alpha   90.00
_cell.angle_beta   90.00
_cell.angle_gamma   90.00
#
_symmetry.space_group_name_H-M   'P 1'
#
loop_
_entity.id
_entity.type
_entity.pdbx_description
1 polymer ?
#
loop_
_entity_poly.entity_id
_entity_poly.type
_entity_poly.pdbx_seq_one_letter_code
_entity_poly.pdbx_strand_id
1 'polypeptide(L)'
;ELLNNNTKCTTAFPLSRKKLVFHADKPGSKVNKKEVVEAVTILETPPMVISGIVGYIDTPNGPRPFKTVFAEQLSEDFRRRMIKNWYQKLLKHRNKKAHIMEVQLNGGSIADKVERVKERLEKQVLIDQVFAQDEMVDTIGVTRGKGFKGVTSRWHTKKLPRKTRKGLCKFTVVHYIMAFLINILPGRFYWRVAFEKITLKFIDTSSKFGH
;
A
#
# COMPACT_ATOMS: atom_id res chain seq x y z
N GLU A 1 20.63 -4.17 5.95
CA GLU A 1 20.58 -5.48 5.24
C GLU A 1 19.45 -6.41 5.72
N LEU A 2 18.44 -5.91 6.45
CA LEU A 2 17.47 -6.77 7.14
C LEU A 2 16.45 -7.45 6.20
N LEU A 3 16.29 -6.99 4.97
CA LEU A 3 15.41 -7.61 3.97
C LEU A 3 16.09 -7.35 2.62
N ASN A 4 16.47 -8.38 1.86
CA ASN A 4 16.93 -8.16 0.48
C ASN A 4 15.83 -7.40 -0.29
N ASN A 5 16.26 -6.45 -1.12
CA ASN A 5 15.51 -5.30 -1.67
C ASN A 5 14.12 -5.57 -2.29
N ASN A 6 13.71 -6.82 -2.50
CA ASN A 6 12.53 -7.15 -3.29
C ASN A 6 11.26 -7.45 -2.46
N THR A 7 11.31 -7.54 -1.13
CA THR A 7 10.09 -7.84 -0.30
C THR A 7 9.97 -7.03 1.00
N LYS A 8 10.62 -5.86 1.07
CA LYS A 8 10.40 -4.92 2.18
C LYS A 8 9.00 -4.34 2.07
N CYS A 9 8.19 -4.47 3.13
CA CYS A 9 6.90 -3.80 3.18
C CYS A 9 6.61 -3.24 4.57
N THR A 10 5.89 -2.13 4.60
CA THR A 10 5.37 -1.51 5.82
C THR A 10 3.94 -1.05 5.57
N THR A 11 3.14 -0.96 6.63
CA THR A 11 1.88 -0.22 6.56
C THR A 11 2.16 1.27 6.64
N ALA A 12 1.41 2.04 5.87
CA ALA A 12 1.49 3.49 5.84
C ALA A 12 0.10 4.08 5.64
N PHE A 13 -0.19 5.19 6.32
CA PHE A 13 -1.47 5.90 6.23
C PHE A 13 -1.27 7.26 5.55
N PRO A 14 -1.98 7.55 4.45
CA PRO A 14 -1.84 8.83 3.77
C PRO A 14 -2.44 9.97 4.61
N LEU A 15 -1.62 10.96 4.96
CA LEU A 15 -2.06 12.15 5.69
C LEU A 15 -2.48 13.27 4.74
N SER A 16 -1.52 13.80 3.99
CA SER A 16 -1.72 15.00 3.17
C SER A 16 -0.77 15.06 1.99
N ARG A 17 -1.11 15.88 0.99
CA ARG A 17 -0.23 16.24 -0.13
C ARG A 17 0.29 17.65 0.08
N LYS A 18 1.60 17.82 -0.02
CA LYS A 18 2.28 19.12 0.04
C LYS A 18 3.13 19.33 -1.20
N LYS A 19 3.62 20.55 -1.38
CA LYS A 19 4.64 20.87 -2.37
C LYS A 19 5.97 21.04 -1.63
N LEU A 20 7.02 20.39 -2.11
CA LEU A 20 8.37 20.61 -1.62
C LEU A 20 9.15 21.37 -2.67
N VAL A 21 9.97 22.31 -2.22
CA VAL A 21 10.94 23.02 -3.04
C VAL A 21 12.30 22.44 -2.70
N PHE A 22 13.06 22.02 -3.70
CA PHE A 22 14.43 21.58 -3.52
C PHE A 22 15.30 21.97 -4.72
N HIS A 23 16.61 22.05 -4.50
CA HIS A 23 17.59 22.24 -5.56
C HIS A 23 17.80 20.91 -6.29
N ALA A 24 17.59 20.91 -7.60
CA ALA A 24 17.73 19.69 -8.40
C ALA A 24 19.17 19.52 -8.91
N ASP A 25 19.85 18.47 -8.44
CA ASP A 25 21.16 18.05 -8.94
C ASP A 25 20.99 16.87 -9.90
N LYS A 26 20.74 17.18 -11.17
CA LYS A 26 20.54 16.21 -12.26
C LYS A 26 21.37 16.66 -13.47
N PRO A 27 22.64 16.23 -13.60
CA PRO A 27 23.52 16.66 -14.69
C PRO A 27 22.91 16.32 -16.06
N GLY A 28 22.97 17.25 -17.00
CA GLY A 28 22.38 17.09 -18.35
C GLY A 28 20.90 17.50 -18.49
N SER A 29 20.22 17.87 -17.40
CA SER A 29 18.83 18.34 -17.45
C SER A 29 18.72 19.87 -17.48
N LYS A 30 17.67 20.41 -18.12
CA LYS A 30 17.37 21.87 -18.15
C LYS A 30 17.08 22.48 -16.77
N VAL A 31 16.78 21.61 -15.80
CA VAL A 31 16.42 21.92 -14.41
C VAL A 31 17.61 21.75 -13.45
N ASN A 32 18.80 21.40 -13.95
CA ASN A 32 19.98 21.25 -13.11
C ASN A 32 20.34 22.58 -12.42
N LYS A 33 20.63 22.51 -11.11
CA LYS A 33 20.94 23.67 -10.25
C LYS A 33 19.84 24.73 -10.17
N LYS A 34 18.61 24.38 -10.54
CA LYS A 34 17.43 25.25 -10.36
C LYS A 34 16.56 24.71 -9.24
N GLU A 35 15.80 25.60 -8.63
CA GLU A 35 14.74 25.22 -7.70
C GLU A 35 13.59 24.57 -8.46
N VAL A 36 13.21 23.38 -8.04
CA VAL A 36 12.08 22.64 -8.59
C VAL A 36 11.05 22.44 -7.49
N VAL A 37 9.78 22.64 -7.86
CA VAL A 37 8.64 22.39 -6.97
C VAL A 37 7.99 21.08 -7.38
N GLU A 38 8.11 20.05 -6.54
CA GLU A 38 7.46 18.76 -6.75
C GLU A 38 6.36 18.51 -5.71
N ALA A 39 5.30 17.81 -6.12
CA ALA A 39 4.23 17.41 -5.23
C ALA A 39 4.63 16.13 -4.48
N VAL A 40 4.52 16.16 -3.15
CA VAL A 40 4.92 15.05 -2.27
C VAL A 40 3.75 14.66 -1.36
N THR A 41 3.55 13.36 -1.19
CA THR A 41 2.61 12.77 -0.24
C THR A 41 3.31 12.48 1.08
N ILE A 42 2.79 13.00 2.18
CA ILE A 42 3.23 12.64 3.52
C ILE A 42 2.45 11.41 3.97
N LEU A 43 3.18 10.36 4.32
CA LEU A 43 2.65 9.13 4.86
C LEU A 43 3.00 9.05 6.35
N GLU A 44 2.02 8.74 7.18
CA GLU A 44 2.25 8.38 8.58
C GLU A 44 2.47 6.87 8.68
N THR A 45 3.54 6.50 9.34
CA THR A 45 3.96 5.10 9.45
C THR A 45 4.16 4.80 10.93
N PRO A 46 3.15 4.25 11.62
CA PRO A 46 3.31 3.85 13.02
C PRO A 46 4.25 2.62 13.12
N PRO A 47 4.96 2.45 14.25
CA PRO A 47 5.79 1.27 14.48
C PRO A 47 4.98 -0.03 14.35
N MET A 48 5.53 -1.02 13.64
CA MET A 48 4.88 -2.32 13.47
C MET A 48 5.33 -3.30 14.56
N VAL A 49 4.46 -4.20 14.99
CA VAL A 49 4.80 -5.26 15.97
C VAL A 49 4.76 -6.62 15.28
N ILE A 50 5.78 -7.44 15.50
CA ILE A 50 5.81 -8.82 14.99
C ILE A 50 5.04 -9.74 15.93
N SER A 51 3.87 -10.21 15.49
CA SER A 51 2.99 -11.07 16.30
C SER A 51 3.21 -12.57 16.12
N GLY A 52 3.90 -13.01 15.06
CA GLY A 52 4.09 -14.43 14.77
C GLY A 52 4.80 -14.71 13.45
N ILE A 53 5.04 -16.00 13.19
CA ILE A 53 5.76 -16.52 12.03
C ILE A 53 4.83 -17.47 11.27
N VAL A 54 4.89 -17.43 9.95
CA VAL A 54 4.20 -18.37 9.05
C VAL A 54 5.26 -19.15 8.27
N GLY A 55 5.29 -20.47 8.43
CA GLY A 55 6.11 -21.37 7.64
C GLY A 55 5.37 -21.83 6.39
N TYR A 56 6.04 -21.76 5.23
CA TYR A 56 5.52 -22.26 3.95
C TYR A 56 6.31 -23.50 3.50
N ILE A 57 5.61 -24.39 2.79
CA ILE A 57 6.20 -25.53 2.08
C ILE A 57 5.86 -25.41 0.61
N ASP A 58 6.85 -25.63 -0.24
CA ASP A 58 6.65 -25.68 -1.69
C ASP A 58 6.01 -27.01 -2.08
N THR A 59 4.85 -26.92 -2.73
CA THR A 59 4.17 -28.08 -3.33
C THR A 59 4.06 -27.89 -4.84
N PRO A 60 3.85 -28.96 -5.64
CA PRO A 60 3.72 -28.82 -7.10
C PRO A 60 2.59 -27.86 -7.52
N ASN A 61 1.59 -27.64 -6.66
CA ASN A 61 0.49 -26.71 -6.90
C ASN A 61 0.74 -25.29 -6.34
N GLY A 62 1.96 -24.99 -5.88
CA GLY A 62 2.36 -23.71 -5.27
C GLY A 62 2.71 -23.80 -3.79
N PRO A 63 3.12 -22.69 -3.15
CA PRO A 63 3.46 -22.67 -1.75
C PRO A 63 2.20 -22.83 -0.89
N ARG A 64 2.23 -23.75 0.07
CA ARG A 64 1.15 -23.93 1.06
C ARG A 64 1.62 -23.56 2.46
N PRO A 65 0.78 -22.95 3.30
CA PRO A 65 1.13 -22.72 4.69
C PRO A 65 1.23 -24.06 5.43
N PHE A 66 2.35 -24.29 6.12
CA PHE A 66 2.57 -25.47 6.94
C PHE A 66 2.10 -25.26 8.37
N LYS A 67 2.65 -24.24 9.04
CA LYS A 67 2.28 -23.91 10.42
C LYS A 67 2.49 -22.43 10.69
N THR A 68 1.58 -21.87 11.47
CA THR A 68 1.70 -20.54 12.07
C THR A 68 2.05 -20.68 13.55
N VAL A 69 3.05 -19.92 14.00
CA VAL A 69 3.48 -19.85 15.39
C VAL A 69 3.29 -18.42 15.85
N PHE A 70 2.46 -18.20 16.88
CA PHE A 70 2.22 -16.89 17.45
C PHE A 70 3.08 -16.65 18.69
N ALA A 71 3.30 -15.37 18.98
CA ALA A 71 3.90 -14.94 20.23
C ALA A 71 2.97 -15.21 21.42
N GLU A 72 3.54 -15.26 22.63
CA GLU A 72 2.77 -15.53 23.85
C GLU A 72 1.89 -14.33 24.21
N GLN A 73 2.44 -13.12 24.12
CA GLN A 73 1.72 -11.88 24.45
C GLN A 73 1.20 -11.19 23.20
N LEU A 74 -0.05 -11.52 22.84
CA LEU A 74 -0.78 -10.84 21.77
C LEU A 74 -1.53 -9.61 22.28
N SER A 75 -1.33 -8.46 21.62
CA SER A 75 -2.04 -7.21 21.92
C SER A 75 -3.55 -7.32 21.70
N GLU A 76 -4.34 -6.52 22.43
CA GLU A 76 -5.80 -6.54 22.32
C GLU A 76 -6.27 -6.17 20.91
N ASP A 77 -5.60 -5.21 20.26
CA ASP A 77 -5.94 -4.76 18.90
C ASP A 77 -5.71 -5.84 17.83
N PHE A 78 -4.74 -6.73 18.06
CA PHE A 78 -4.55 -7.93 17.25
C PHE A 78 -5.69 -8.92 17.46
N ARG A 79 -6.09 -9.19 18.71
CA ARG A 79 -7.22 -10.09 19.04
C ARG A 79 -8.54 -9.58 18.44
N ARG A 80 -8.76 -8.27 18.46
CA ARG A 80 -9.93 -7.60 17.84
C ARG A 80 -10.04 -7.84 16.34
N ARG A 81 -8.93 -8.12 15.65
CA ARG A 81 -8.94 -8.44 14.22
C ARG A 81 -9.44 -9.86 13.96
N MET A 82 -9.12 -10.81 14.83
CA MET A 82 -9.55 -12.21 14.69
C MET A 82 -11.05 -12.40 14.93
N ILE A 83 -11.68 -11.53 15.74
CA ILE A 83 -13.11 -11.63 16.06
C ILE A 83 -13.91 -10.63 15.24
N LYS A 84 -14.99 -11.10 14.58
CA LYS A 84 -15.87 -10.25 13.78
C LYS A 84 -16.58 -9.21 14.65
N ASN A 85 -17.27 -9.67 15.70
CA ASN A 85 -18.05 -8.86 16.62
C ASN A 85 -17.32 -8.78 17.98
N TRP A 86 -16.49 -7.77 18.15
CA TRP A 86 -15.84 -7.46 19.43
C TRP A 86 -16.56 -6.30 20.10
N TYR A 87 -16.81 -6.36 21.40
CA TYR A 87 -17.43 -5.26 22.13
C TYR A 87 -16.50 -4.05 22.12
N GLN A 88 -16.88 -3.01 21.36
CA GLN A 88 -16.08 -1.80 21.25
C GLN A 88 -16.37 -0.89 22.44
N LYS A 89 -15.50 -0.91 23.47
CA LYS A 89 -15.47 0.19 24.46
C LYS A 89 -15.29 1.53 23.73
N LEU A 90 -15.91 2.59 24.25
CA LEU A 90 -15.85 3.96 23.72
C LEU A 90 -14.38 4.44 23.69
N LEU A 91 -13.75 4.34 22.52
CA LEU A 91 -12.42 4.89 22.22
C LEU A 91 -12.61 5.77 20.97
N LYS A 92 -11.87 6.88 20.90
CA LYS A 92 -12.06 7.98 19.93
C LYS A 92 -11.76 7.61 18.46
N HIS A 93 -11.08 6.49 18.19
CA HIS A 93 -10.78 6.05 16.82
C HIS A 93 -11.88 5.18 16.20
N ARG A 94 -12.21 5.45 14.93
CA ARG A 94 -13.27 4.76 14.19
C ARG A 94 -12.94 3.30 13.85
N ASN A 95 -11.65 2.99 13.60
CA ASN A 95 -11.18 1.63 13.37
C ASN A 95 -10.11 1.29 14.41
N LYS A 96 -10.39 0.27 15.22
CA LYS A 96 -9.53 -0.18 16.34
C LYS A 96 -8.92 -1.55 16.09
N LYS A 97 -9.21 -2.14 14.93
CA LYS A 97 -8.67 -3.43 14.55
C LYS A 97 -7.31 -3.20 13.92
N ALA A 98 -6.30 -3.93 14.41
CA ALA A 98 -4.98 -3.91 13.78
C ALA A 98 -5.06 -4.41 12.33
N HIS A 99 -4.19 -3.86 11.48
CA HIS A 99 -3.95 -4.36 10.14
C HIS A 99 -2.89 -5.46 10.22
N ILE A 100 -3.26 -6.69 9.88
CA ILE A 100 -2.35 -7.84 9.86
C ILE A 100 -1.87 -8.02 8.41
N MET A 101 -0.55 -8.15 8.24
CA MET A 101 0.08 -8.46 6.96
C MET A 101 1.18 -9.49 7.19
N GLU A 102 1.42 -10.32 6.19
CA GLU A 102 2.52 -11.26 6.16
C GLU A 102 3.67 -10.64 5.36
N VAL A 103 4.88 -10.69 5.93
CA VAL A 103 6.08 -10.15 5.30
C VAL A 103 7.06 -11.28 5.09
N GLN A 104 7.47 -11.50 3.85
CA GLN A 104 8.47 -12.51 3.52
C GLN A 104 9.86 -12.05 3.96
N LEU A 105 10.59 -12.97 4.59
CA LEU A 105 11.98 -12.77 4.98
C LEU A 105 12.94 -13.36 3.94
N ASN A 106 13.80 -12.49 3.43
CA ASN A 106 14.81 -12.84 2.43
C ASN A 106 16.20 -12.92 3.06
N GLY A 107 17.07 -13.73 2.44
CA GLY A 107 18.47 -13.93 2.84
C GLY A 107 18.68 -15.04 3.89
N GLY A 108 19.89 -15.58 3.94
CA GLY A 108 20.31 -16.61 4.90
C GLY A 108 19.71 -18.00 4.68
N SER A 109 20.08 -18.94 5.55
CA SER A 109 19.46 -20.26 5.63
C SER A 109 18.09 -20.19 6.31
N ILE A 110 17.29 -21.25 6.20
CA ILE A 110 15.97 -21.31 6.85
C ILE A 110 16.10 -21.24 8.39
N ALA A 111 17.16 -21.83 8.94
CA ALA A 111 17.42 -21.81 10.38
C ALA A 111 17.69 -20.38 10.87
N ASP A 112 18.56 -19.64 10.17
CA ASP A 112 18.91 -18.27 10.52
C ASP A 112 17.69 -17.34 10.45
N LYS A 113 16.79 -17.57 9.47
CA LYS A 113 15.53 -16.82 9.39
C LYS A 113 14.66 -17.03 10.61
N VAL A 114 14.53 -18.27 11.07
CA VAL A 114 13.69 -18.61 12.23
C VAL A 114 14.27 -17.99 13.51
N GLU A 115 15.58 -18.12 13.72
CA GLU A 115 16.27 -17.55 14.87
C GLU A 115 16.12 -16.03 14.91
N ARG A 116 16.37 -15.38 13.77
CA ARG A 116 16.26 -13.93 13.64
C ARG A 116 14.87 -13.38 13.92
N VAL A 117 13.82 -14.12 13.57
CA VAL A 117 12.45 -13.69 13.93
C VAL A 117 12.18 -13.96 15.40
N LYS A 118 12.62 -15.10 15.92
CA LYS A 118 12.43 -15.45 17.33
C LYS A 118 12.97 -14.36 18.26
N GLU A 119 14.12 -13.78 17.94
CA GLU A 119 14.70 -12.64 18.68
C GLU A 119 13.90 -11.34 18.58
N ARG A 120 13.11 -11.18 17.52
CA ARG A 120 12.34 -9.96 17.19
C ARG A 120 10.83 -10.12 17.40
N LEU A 121 10.38 -11.27 17.89
CA LEU A 121 8.99 -11.47 18.32
C LEU A 121 8.63 -10.43 19.40
N GLU A 122 7.42 -9.89 19.33
CA GLU A 122 6.87 -8.88 20.26
C GLU A 122 7.58 -7.52 20.26
N LYS A 123 8.70 -7.38 19.55
CA LYS A 123 9.42 -6.12 19.42
C LYS A 123 8.81 -5.24 18.34
N GLN A 124 8.96 -3.92 18.54
CA GLN A 124 8.57 -2.92 17.57
C GLN A 124 9.63 -2.81 16.46
N VAL A 125 9.17 -2.76 15.22
CA VAL A 125 9.97 -2.52 14.02
C VAL A 125 9.67 -1.11 13.53
N LEU A 126 10.70 -0.28 13.54
CA LEU A 126 10.69 1.07 12.97
C LEU A 126 10.98 1.03 11.47
N ILE A 127 10.48 2.03 10.75
CA ILE A 127 10.62 2.12 9.29
C ILE A 127 12.08 2.30 8.88
N ASP A 128 12.89 2.99 9.68
CA ASP A 128 14.31 3.22 9.41
C ASP A 128 15.13 1.92 9.40
N GLN A 129 14.65 0.88 10.10
CA GLN A 129 15.27 -0.44 10.05
C GLN A 129 14.93 -1.21 8.76
N VAL A 130 13.86 -0.82 8.07
CA VAL A 130 13.31 -1.52 6.91
C VAL A 130 13.75 -0.87 5.61
N PHE A 131 13.60 0.45 5.49
CA PHE A 131 13.84 1.21 4.26
C PHE A 131 15.00 2.19 4.43
N ALA A 132 15.81 2.33 3.39
CA ALA A 132 16.84 3.37 3.32
C ALA A 132 16.30 4.66 2.71
N GLN A 133 16.93 5.79 3.01
CA GLN A 133 16.61 7.06 2.36
C GLN A 133 16.89 6.97 0.85
N ASP A 134 16.02 7.58 0.03
CA ASP A 134 16.11 7.57 -1.43
C ASP A 134 16.08 6.17 -2.09
N GLU A 135 15.64 5.14 -1.36
CA GLU A 135 15.34 3.82 -1.90
C GLU A 135 14.08 3.89 -2.79
N MET A 136 14.10 3.19 -3.93
CA MET A 136 12.90 3.08 -4.77
C MET A 136 11.90 2.13 -4.11
N VAL A 137 10.70 2.62 -3.84
CA VAL A 137 9.67 1.87 -3.13
C VAL A 137 8.38 1.83 -3.92
N ASP A 138 7.73 0.66 -3.93
CA ASP A 138 6.42 0.48 -4.53
C ASP A 138 5.30 0.78 -3.54
N THR A 139 4.21 1.37 -4.03
CA THR A 139 3.01 1.60 -3.22
C THR A 139 1.87 0.71 -3.68
N ILE A 140 1.38 -0.11 -2.74
CA ILE A 140 0.22 -0.98 -2.94
C ILE A 140 -0.93 -0.41 -2.14
N GLY A 141 -2.06 -0.15 -2.80
CA GLY A 141 -3.21 0.44 -2.14
C GLY A 141 -4.50 0.31 -2.92
N VAL A 142 -5.59 0.66 -2.24
CA VAL A 142 -6.92 0.70 -2.85
C VAL A 142 -7.21 2.12 -3.30
N THR A 143 -7.65 2.27 -4.55
CA THR A 143 -8.02 3.57 -5.10
C THR A 143 -9.28 4.14 -4.44
N ARG A 144 -9.38 5.48 -4.38
CA ARG A 144 -10.60 6.14 -3.88
C ARG A 144 -11.81 5.71 -4.71
N GLY A 145 -12.81 5.15 -4.04
CA GLY A 145 -14.09 4.78 -4.64
C GLY A 145 -14.80 5.99 -5.23
N LYS A 146 -15.13 5.94 -6.52
CA LYS A 146 -15.89 6.99 -7.22
C LYS A 146 -17.37 6.64 -7.42
N GLY A 147 -17.86 5.55 -6.80
CA GLY A 147 -19.22 5.05 -6.94
C GLY A 147 -19.53 4.53 -8.36
N PHE A 148 -20.82 4.45 -8.70
CA PHE A 148 -21.25 4.10 -10.05
C PHE A 148 -20.90 5.22 -11.03
N LYS A 149 -20.08 4.91 -12.03
CA LYS A 149 -19.66 5.86 -13.08
C LYS A 149 -20.16 5.40 -14.43
N GLY A 150 -20.78 6.33 -15.17
CA GLY A 150 -21.17 6.11 -16.55
C GLY A 150 -19.96 5.97 -17.48
N VAL A 151 -20.16 5.35 -18.65
CA VAL A 151 -19.10 4.95 -19.60
C VAL A 151 -18.14 6.09 -19.91
N THR A 152 -18.66 7.27 -20.26
CA THR A 152 -17.85 8.46 -20.59
C THR A 152 -16.94 8.89 -19.44
N SER A 153 -17.45 8.93 -18.21
CA SER A 153 -16.67 9.37 -17.04
C SER A 153 -15.66 8.34 -16.55
N ARG A 154 -15.84 7.07 -16.91
CA ARG A 154 -14.98 5.96 -16.50
C ARG A 154 -13.85 5.71 -17.49
N TRP A 155 -14.20 5.69 -18.77
CA TRP A 155 -13.31 5.32 -19.86
C TRP A 155 -12.87 6.52 -20.70
N HIS A 156 -13.32 7.73 -20.35
CA HIS A 156 -12.99 8.98 -21.05
C HIS A 156 -13.36 8.95 -22.54
N THR A 157 -14.40 8.20 -22.92
CA THR A 157 -14.87 8.14 -24.31
C THR A 157 -15.41 9.50 -24.75
N LYS A 158 -15.29 9.82 -26.05
CA LYS A 158 -15.90 11.02 -26.62
C LYS A 158 -17.42 11.01 -26.39
N LYS A 159 -17.98 12.14 -25.96
CA LYS A 159 -19.43 12.32 -25.82
C LYS A 159 -20.10 12.36 -27.19
N LEU A 160 -21.33 11.87 -27.27
CA LEU A 160 -22.11 11.93 -28.51
C LEU A 160 -22.57 13.37 -28.83
N PRO A 161 -22.95 13.66 -30.08
CA PRO A 161 -23.47 14.97 -30.48
C PRO A 161 -24.71 15.39 -29.71
N ARG A 162 -24.85 16.68 -29.38
CA ARG A 162 -25.89 17.23 -28.47
C ARG A 162 -27.33 16.78 -28.76
N LYS A 163 -27.67 16.52 -30.03
CA LYS A 163 -29.03 16.16 -30.49
C LYS A 163 -29.27 14.64 -30.61
N THR A 164 -28.67 13.81 -29.78
CA THR A 164 -29.01 12.38 -29.74
C THR A 164 -30.27 12.09 -28.91
N ARG A 165 -31.20 11.30 -29.46
CA ARG A 165 -32.47 10.91 -28.81
C ARG A 165 -32.30 10.22 -27.45
N LYS A 166 -31.27 9.39 -27.27
CA LYS A 166 -31.10 8.54 -26.07
C LYS A 166 -30.09 9.10 -25.05
N GLY A 167 -29.62 10.33 -25.23
CA GLY A 167 -28.66 10.99 -24.34
C GLY A 167 -27.20 10.83 -24.74
N LEU A 168 -26.36 11.73 -24.22
CA LEU A 168 -25.03 12.06 -24.77
C LEU A 168 -23.88 11.23 -24.21
N CYS A 169 -24.03 10.76 -22.98
CA CYS A 169 -22.99 10.03 -22.23
C CYS A 169 -23.14 8.51 -22.40
N LYS A 170 -23.56 8.08 -23.59
CA LYS A 170 -23.74 6.67 -23.98
C LYS A 170 -22.76 6.30 -25.10
N PHE A 171 -22.54 5.01 -25.26
CA PHE A 171 -21.72 4.44 -26.32
C PHE A 171 -22.61 3.90 -27.45
N THR A 172 -22.23 4.09 -28.71
CA THR A 172 -22.99 3.61 -29.88
C THR A 172 -22.32 2.41 -30.55
N VAL A 173 -23.11 1.68 -31.34
CA VAL A 173 -23.00 0.22 -31.54
C VAL A 173 -21.86 -0.26 -32.45
N VAL A 174 -21.12 0.64 -33.10
CA VAL A 174 -20.10 0.25 -34.11
C VAL A 174 -18.91 -0.54 -33.52
N HIS A 175 -18.78 -0.63 -32.19
CA HIS A 175 -17.71 -1.40 -31.51
C HIS A 175 -18.23 -2.53 -30.61
N TYR A 176 -19.47 -3.02 -30.76
CA TYR A 176 -20.01 -4.04 -29.84
C TYR A 176 -19.23 -5.37 -29.86
N ILE A 177 -18.63 -5.73 -31.00
CA ILE A 177 -17.80 -6.94 -31.12
C ILE A 177 -16.51 -6.81 -30.29
N MET A 178 -15.94 -5.60 -30.15
CA MET A 178 -14.78 -5.34 -29.28
C MET A 178 -15.18 -5.11 -27.81
N ALA A 179 -16.42 -4.66 -27.55
CA ALA A 179 -16.89 -4.38 -26.19
C ALA A 179 -17.16 -5.66 -25.37
N PHE A 180 -17.51 -6.78 -26.02
CA PHE A 180 -17.74 -8.07 -25.34
C PHE A 180 -16.44 -8.71 -24.84
N LEU A 181 -15.33 -8.50 -25.56
CA LEU A 181 -13.99 -8.93 -25.15
C LEU A 181 -13.37 -8.02 -24.06
N ILE A 182 -13.76 -6.73 -23.98
CA ILE A 182 -13.12 -5.74 -23.10
C ILE A 182 -13.93 -5.42 -21.83
N ASN A 183 -15.15 -5.94 -21.65
CA ASN A 183 -15.96 -5.76 -20.43
C ASN A 183 -16.00 -4.28 -19.95
N ILE A 184 -16.46 -3.39 -20.83
CA ILE A 184 -16.70 -1.95 -20.55
C ILE A 184 -18.00 -1.81 -19.73
N LEU A 185 -18.12 -2.52 -18.61
CA LEU A 185 -19.28 -2.47 -17.73
C LEU A 185 -19.05 -1.48 -16.58
N PRO A 186 -20.08 -0.74 -16.14
CA PRO A 186 -19.99 0.20 -15.01
C PRO A 186 -19.86 -0.51 -13.64
N GLY A 187 -19.34 0.21 -12.64
CA GLY A 187 -19.27 -0.20 -11.22
C GLY A 187 -18.33 -1.33 -10.78
N ARG A 188 -16.99 -1.11 -10.71
CA ARG A 188 -16.10 -1.97 -9.89
C ARG A 188 -15.01 -1.17 -9.17
N PHE A 189 -14.65 -1.64 -7.98
CA PHE A 189 -13.43 -1.23 -7.26
C PHE A 189 -12.23 -1.99 -7.83
N TYR A 190 -11.07 -1.33 -7.85
CA TYR A 190 -9.84 -1.91 -8.38
C TYR A 190 -8.70 -1.78 -7.38
N TRP A 191 -8.04 -2.91 -7.13
CA TRP A 191 -6.69 -2.93 -6.59
C TRP A 191 -5.75 -2.37 -7.65
N ARG A 192 -4.82 -1.49 -7.25
CA ARG A 192 -3.76 -1.02 -8.12
C ARG A 192 -2.44 -1.23 -7.42
N VAL A 193 -1.49 -1.76 -8.19
CA VAL A 193 -0.07 -1.68 -7.88
C VAL A 193 0.46 -0.53 -8.71
N ALA A 194 1.00 0.48 -8.04
CA ALA A 194 1.65 1.59 -8.71
C ALA A 194 3.16 1.45 -8.47
N PHE A 195 3.89 1.15 -9.55
CA PHE A 195 5.34 1.21 -9.58
C PHE A 195 5.72 2.68 -9.78
N GLU A 196 6.00 3.39 -8.69
CA GLU A 196 6.43 4.78 -8.74
C GLU A 196 7.85 4.86 -8.19
N LYS A 197 8.73 5.60 -8.89
CA LYS A 197 10.03 5.97 -8.33
C LYS A 197 9.79 7.02 -7.24
N ILE A 198 9.56 6.55 -6.03
CA ILE A 198 9.36 7.41 -4.86
C ILE A 198 10.74 7.66 -4.23
N THR A 199 11.07 8.93 -3.99
CA THR A 199 12.19 9.30 -3.12
C THR A 199 11.65 9.45 -1.71
N LEU A 200 12.05 8.56 -0.82
CA LEU A 200 11.66 8.62 0.59
C LEU A 200 12.56 9.60 1.34
N LYS A 201 11.94 10.55 2.04
CA LYS A 201 12.58 11.35 3.08
C LYS A 201 11.92 11.05 4.41
N PHE A 202 12.68 10.51 5.35
CA PHE A 202 12.21 10.27 6.72
C PHE A 202 12.24 11.59 7.50
N ILE A 203 11.18 11.82 8.28
CA ILE A 203 11.08 12.96 9.20
C ILE A 203 10.64 12.36 10.52
N ASP A 204 11.53 12.36 11.52
CA ASP A 204 11.18 11.93 12.87
C ASP A 204 10.19 12.91 13.50
N THR A 205 8.92 12.51 13.54
CA THR A 205 7.84 13.27 14.15
C THR A 205 7.86 13.22 15.68
N SER A 206 8.65 12.30 16.27
CA SER A 206 8.86 12.19 17.73
C SER A 206 9.41 13.47 18.36
N SER A 207 10.14 14.29 17.60
CA SER A 207 10.71 15.56 18.08
C SER A 207 9.76 16.76 18.00
N LYS A 208 8.68 16.70 17.20
CA LYS A 208 7.77 17.84 16.95
C LYS A 208 6.36 17.68 17.48
N PHE A 209 5.91 16.44 17.69
CA PHE A 209 4.64 16.13 18.31
C PHE A 209 4.92 15.25 19.51
N GLY A 210 5.25 15.88 20.64
CA GLY A 210 5.40 15.20 21.91
C GLY A 210 4.12 14.45 22.27
N HIS A 211 4.21 13.12 22.26
CA HIS A 211 3.35 12.23 23.00
C HIS A 211 4.22 11.38 23.91
#